data_AF-A0A9N9NSG9-F1
#
_entry.id   AF-A0A9N9NSG9-F1
#
_cell.length_a   1.000
_cell.length_b   1.000
_cell.length_c   1.000
_cell.angle_alpha   90.00
_cell.angle_beta   90.00
_cell.angle_gamma   90.00
#
_symmetry.space_group_name_H-M   'P 1'
#
loop_
_entity.id
_entity.type
_entity.pdbx_description
1 polymer ?
#
loop_
_entity_poly.entity_id
_entity_poly.type
_entity_poly.pdbx_seq_one_letter_code
_entity_poly.pdbx_strand_id
1 'polypeptide(L)'
;NFHTSVASIMPPNTSQTPFSEPVQPLKVTSPNVKYTDTHIIADFVYQNTTVSKNNIDGTLEIIPTDTKYQFKTELNVPKVGLMMVGWGGNNGSTLTASIIANRRNITWRTKDGVKSPNYFGSVVQASTLKLGVDANGNDYYIPFNHILPMVHPNDLVLGGWDISSFNLAQAMERAQVLDYDLQRQVSPELELLKPLPSIYYPDFIAANQ
;
A
#
# COMPACT_ATOMS: atom_id res chain seq x y z
N ASN A 1 -5.74 -44.72 -43.27
CA ASN A 1 -6.02 -45.12 -41.87
C ASN A 1 -5.38 -44.12 -40.93
N PHE A 2 -6.14 -43.07 -40.60
CA PHE A 2 -5.75 -42.04 -39.66
C PHE A 2 -5.97 -42.56 -38.24
N HIS A 3 -4.93 -42.61 -37.43
CA HIS A 3 -5.05 -42.76 -35.98
C HIS A 3 -4.84 -41.40 -35.33
N THR A 4 -5.94 -40.76 -34.95
CA THR A 4 -5.98 -39.60 -34.08
C THR A 4 -5.92 -40.07 -32.62
N SER A 5 -4.88 -39.67 -31.90
CA SER A 5 -4.79 -39.79 -30.44
C SER A 5 -5.70 -38.75 -29.81
N VAL A 6 -6.64 -39.20 -28.97
CA VAL A 6 -7.53 -38.35 -28.18
C VAL A 6 -6.74 -37.82 -26.99
N ALA A 7 -6.34 -36.54 -27.03
CA ALA A 7 -5.81 -35.85 -25.86
C ALA A 7 -6.97 -35.41 -24.97
N SER A 8 -7.02 -35.97 -23.77
CA SER A 8 -7.94 -35.61 -22.69
C SER A 8 -7.77 -34.13 -22.31
N ILE A 9 -8.82 -33.33 -22.52
CA ILE A 9 -8.89 -31.95 -22.04
C ILE A 9 -9.19 -32.02 -20.54
N MET A 10 -8.18 -31.74 -19.70
CA MET A 10 -8.42 -31.44 -18.29
C MET A 10 -9.08 -30.06 -18.16
N PRO A 11 -10.03 -29.87 -17.23
CA PRO A 11 -10.66 -28.58 -17.00
C PRO A 11 -9.63 -27.58 -16.43
N PRO A 12 -9.73 -26.29 -16.75
CA PRO A 12 -8.85 -25.27 -16.18
C PRO A 12 -9.12 -25.17 -14.67
N ASN A 13 -8.06 -25.38 -13.91
CA ASN A 13 -8.04 -25.25 -12.47
C ASN A 13 -8.38 -23.80 -12.08
N THR A 14 -9.32 -23.65 -11.16
CA THR A 14 -9.87 -22.38 -10.69
C THR A 14 -8.87 -21.55 -9.89
N SER A 15 -8.98 -20.23 -10.08
CA SER A 15 -8.52 -19.13 -9.20
C SER A 15 -7.02 -19.07 -8.87
N GLN A 16 -6.26 -18.43 -9.76
CA GLN A 16 -5.04 -17.72 -9.37
C GLN A 16 -5.17 -16.25 -9.79
N THR A 17 -5.04 -15.37 -8.80
CA THR A 17 -4.88 -13.93 -8.95
C THR A 17 -3.65 -13.62 -9.81
N PRO A 18 -3.70 -12.71 -10.80
CA PRO A 18 -2.53 -12.44 -11.65
C PRO A 18 -1.38 -11.68 -10.96
N PHE A 19 -1.50 -11.32 -9.67
CA PHE A 19 -0.57 -10.38 -9.01
C PHE A 19 -0.13 -10.75 -7.59
N SER A 20 -0.30 -11.99 -7.15
CA SER A 20 0.36 -12.47 -5.94
C SER A 20 1.35 -13.56 -6.31
N GLU A 21 2.38 -13.21 -7.08
CA GLU A 21 3.57 -14.05 -7.07
C GLU A 21 4.07 -14.16 -5.63
N PRO A 22 4.51 -15.35 -5.18
CA PRO A 22 5.09 -15.49 -3.86
C PRO A 22 6.22 -14.47 -3.71
N VAL A 23 6.13 -13.61 -2.69
CA VAL A 23 7.19 -12.67 -2.36
C VAL A 23 8.47 -13.47 -2.19
N GLN A 24 9.43 -13.28 -3.10
CA GLN A 24 10.72 -13.96 -2.97
C GLN A 24 11.38 -13.48 -1.67
N PRO A 25 11.81 -14.38 -0.78
CA PRO A 25 12.38 -13.98 0.49
C PRO A 25 13.69 -13.21 0.26
N LEU A 26 13.71 -11.93 0.62
CA LEU A 26 14.90 -11.09 0.58
C LEU A 26 15.79 -11.40 1.79
N LYS A 27 17.07 -11.70 1.55
CA LYS A 27 18.07 -11.91 2.60
C LYS A 27 19.32 -11.10 2.31
N VAL A 28 19.73 -10.27 3.26
CA VAL A 28 20.96 -9.48 3.20
C VAL A 28 22.05 -10.21 3.98
N THR A 29 23.11 -10.65 3.29
CA THR A 29 24.28 -11.26 3.93
C THR A 29 25.26 -10.16 4.33
N SER A 30 25.21 -9.74 5.59
CA SER A 30 26.05 -8.67 6.14
C SER A 30 26.41 -8.97 7.60
N PRO A 31 27.62 -8.63 8.07
CA PRO A 31 27.97 -8.75 9.50
C PRO A 31 27.13 -7.82 10.39
N ASN A 32 26.55 -6.76 9.82
CA ASN A 32 25.74 -5.77 10.55
C ASN A 32 24.25 -6.15 10.61
N VAL A 33 23.86 -7.32 10.08
CA VAL A 33 22.47 -7.76 10.07
C VAL A 33 22.37 -9.15 10.68
N LYS A 34 21.51 -9.30 11.68
CA LYS A 34 21.18 -10.56 12.32
C LYS A 34 19.70 -10.86 12.17
N TYR A 35 19.40 -12.03 11.63
CA TYR A 35 18.05 -12.57 11.56
C TYR A 35 17.80 -13.50 12.75
N THR A 36 16.62 -13.37 13.34
CA THR A 36 16.07 -14.28 14.36
C THR A 36 14.70 -14.77 13.88
N ASP A 37 14.09 -15.69 14.60
CA ASP A 37 12.76 -16.21 14.23
C ASP A 37 11.66 -15.14 14.23
N THR A 38 11.87 -14.03 14.95
CA THR A 38 10.85 -12.99 15.16
C THR A 38 11.27 -11.60 14.72
N HIS A 39 12.56 -11.34 14.52
CA HIS A 39 13.09 -10.00 14.25
C HIS A 39 14.29 -9.98 13.31
N ILE A 40 14.45 -8.86 12.62
CA ILE A 40 15.67 -8.42 11.95
C ILE A 40 16.34 -7.37 12.85
N ILE A 41 17.61 -7.58 13.20
CA ILE A 41 18.43 -6.63 13.95
C ILE A 41 19.48 -6.08 13.00
N ALA A 42 19.55 -4.77 12.85
CA ALA A 42 20.45 -4.10 11.91
C ALA A 42 21.23 -2.97 12.60
N ASP A 43 22.56 -3.06 12.58
CA ASP A 43 23.44 -2.01 13.04
C ASP A 43 23.67 -0.99 11.92
N PHE A 44 23.48 0.30 12.22
CA PHE A 44 23.59 1.40 11.26
C PHE A 44 24.38 2.56 11.86
N VAL A 45 25.35 3.07 11.10
CA VAL A 45 26.07 4.29 11.46
C VAL A 45 25.48 5.44 10.65
N TYR A 46 24.72 6.31 11.32
CA TYR A 46 24.23 7.54 10.72
C TYR A 46 25.34 8.57 10.70
N GLN A 47 25.79 8.93 9.50
CA GLN A 47 26.82 9.95 9.29
C GLN A 47 26.15 11.26 8.92
N ASN A 48 26.51 12.33 9.62
CA ASN A 48 26.00 13.67 9.39
C ASN A 48 27.11 14.71 9.62
N THR A 49 26.87 15.96 9.26
CA THR A 49 27.85 17.04 9.43
C THR A 49 27.22 18.22 10.15
N THR A 50 27.83 18.66 11.24
CA THR A 50 27.46 19.91 11.91
C THR A 50 28.32 21.05 11.41
N VAL A 51 27.71 22.21 11.18
CA VAL A 51 28.41 23.41 10.72
C VAL A 51 28.18 24.56 11.71
N SER A 52 29.26 25.11 12.24
CA SER A 52 29.27 26.32 13.08
C SER A 52 30.00 27.43 12.32
N LYS A 53 29.49 28.66 12.42
CA LYS A 53 30.19 29.84 11.92
C LYS A 53 30.80 30.59 13.10
N ASN A 54 32.11 30.81 13.06
CA ASN A 54 32.77 31.69 14.00
C ASN A 54 32.31 33.14 13.74
N ASN A 55 31.71 33.78 14.74
CA ASN A 55 31.15 35.13 14.62
C ASN A 55 32.22 36.24 14.58
N ILE A 56 33.49 35.92 14.84
CA ILE A 56 34.59 36.89 14.89
C ILE A 56 35.28 37.00 13.53
N ASP A 57 35.78 35.89 13.00
CA ASP A 57 36.53 35.86 11.73
C ASP A 57 35.70 35.34 10.54
N GLY A 58 34.46 34.92 10.79
CA GLY A 58 33.56 34.40 9.77
C GLY A 58 33.87 32.97 9.31
N THR A 59 34.89 32.32 9.89
CA THR A 59 35.32 30.97 9.54
C THR A 59 34.21 29.96 9.76
N LEU A 60 34.01 29.05 8.80
CA LEU A 60 33.11 27.91 8.94
C LEU A 60 33.88 26.72 9.52
N GLU A 61 33.45 26.25 10.68
CA GLU A 61 33.88 25.00 11.27
C GLU A 61 32.89 23.90 10.87
N ILE A 62 33.40 22.86 10.22
CA ILE A 62 32.63 21.78 9.63
C ILE A 62 33.10 20.49 10.30
N ILE A 63 32.21 19.85 11.07
CA ILE A 63 32.54 18.68 11.89
C ILE A 63 31.68 17.51 11.41
N PRO A 64 32.27 16.52 10.72
CA PRO A 64 31.62 15.24 10.47
C PRO A 64 31.34 14.52 11.79
N THR A 65 30.18 13.90 11.90
CA THR A 65 29.67 13.23 13.09
C THR A 65 29.10 11.86 12.73
N ASP A 66 29.36 10.88 13.58
CA ASP A 66 28.81 9.54 13.45
C ASP A 66 27.92 9.23 14.66
N THR A 67 26.71 8.75 14.42
CA THR A 67 25.80 8.25 15.46
C THR A 67 25.45 6.80 15.17
N LYS A 68 25.77 5.90 16.11
CA LYS A 68 25.46 4.48 15.97
C LYS A 68 24.05 4.18 16.44
N TYR A 69 23.27 3.52 15.59
CA TYR A 69 21.95 3.00 15.86
C TYR A 69 21.93 1.50 15.71
N GLN A 70 21.06 0.85 16.49
CA GLN A 70 20.66 -0.52 16.25
C GLN A 70 19.14 -0.54 16.05
N PHE A 71 18.72 -0.91 14.85
CA PHE A 71 17.31 -1.06 14.51
C PHE A 71 16.87 -2.49 14.78
N LYS A 72 15.66 -2.63 15.33
CA LYS A 72 15.00 -3.92 15.56
C LYS A 72 13.64 -3.89 14.89
N THR A 73 13.46 -4.72 13.86
CA THR A 73 12.23 -4.81 13.07
C THR A 73 11.57 -6.15 13.32
N GLU A 74 10.31 -6.16 13.77
CA GLU A 74 9.52 -7.37 13.95
C GLU A 74 9.12 -7.97 12.59
N LEU A 75 9.18 -9.29 12.47
CA LEU A 75 8.84 -10.00 11.24
C LEU A 75 7.34 -10.24 11.09
N ASN A 76 6.62 -10.33 12.21
CA ASN A 76 5.19 -10.58 12.21
C ASN A 76 4.44 -9.30 11.82
N VAL A 77 3.67 -9.37 10.73
CA VAL A 77 2.80 -8.27 10.29
C VAL A 77 1.44 -8.42 10.98
N PRO A 78 1.03 -7.49 11.86
CA PRO A 78 -0.22 -7.61 12.60
C PRO A 78 -1.43 -7.33 11.69
N LYS A 79 -2.62 -7.73 12.16
CA LYS A 79 -3.88 -7.21 11.61
C LYS A 79 -3.99 -5.73 11.95
N VAL A 80 -4.30 -4.89 10.96
CA VAL A 80 -4.37 -3.44 11.12
C VAL A 80 -5.78 -2.94 10.81
N GLY A 81 -6.35 -2.19 11.76
CA GLY A 81 -7.55 -1.40 11.55
C GLY A 81 -7.20 0.01 11.08
N LEU A 82 -7.85 0.50 10.04
CA LEU A 82 -7.79 1.89 9.58
C LEU A 82 -9.13 2.56 9.85
N MET A 83 -9.13 3.50 10.81
CA MET A 83 -10.30 4.28 11.19
C MET A 83 -10.15 5.72 10.67
N MET A 84 -11.02 6.12 9.74
CA MET A 84 -10.91 7.43 9.07
C MET A 84 -11.93 8.44 9.57
N VAL A 85 -11.49 9.68 9.81
CA VAL A 85 -12.39 10.81 10.01
C VAL A 85 -12.73 11.40 8.64
N GLY A 86 -14.02 11.54 8.33
CA GLY A 86 -14.49 11.87 6.98
C GLY A 86 -14.55 10.63 6.06
N TRP A 87 -14.89 9.46 6.62
CA TRP A 87 -14.92 8.20 5.86
C TRP A 87 -15.91 8.24 4.69
N GLY A 88 -17.04 8.92 4.84
CA GLY A 88 -18.03 9.15 3.80
C GLY A 88 -17.69 10.26 2.81
N GLY A 89 -16.50 10.85 2.89
CA GLY A 89 -15.98 11.80 1.90
C GLY A 89 -15.47 11.11 0.63
N ASN A 90 -15.03 11.91 -0.34
CA ASN A 90 -14.51 11.42 -1.62
C ASN A 90 -13.34 10.45 -1.43
N ASN A 91 -12.37 10.80 -0.58
CA ASN A 91 -11.20 9.97 -0.34
C ASN A 91 -11.56 8.67 0.39
N GLY A 92 -12.37 8.74 1.46
CA GLY A 92 -12.70 7.58 2.28
C GLY A 92 -13.53 6.54 1.52
N SER A 93 -14.53 6.97 0.77
CA SER A 93 -15.34 6.10 -0.10
C SER A 93 -14.49 5.48 -1.23
N THR A 94 -13.66 6.28 -1.91
CA THR A 94 -12.77 5.80 -2.99
C THR A 94 -11.72 4.80 -2.49
N LEU A 95 -11.07 5.08 -1.34
CA LEU A 95 -10.10 4.17 -0.75
C LEU A 95 -10.76 2.83 -0.40
N THR A 96 -11.95 2.87 0.20
CA THR A 96 -12.67 1.65 0.61
C THR A 96 -13.10 0.82 -0.60
N ALA A 97 -13.68 1.48 -1.61
CA ALA A 97 -14.07 0.84 -2.87
C ALA A 97 -12.86 0.23 -3.60
N SER A 98 -11.73 0.93 -3.66
CA SER A 98 -10.52 0.41 -4.33
C SER A 98 -9.93 -0.80 -3.61
N ILE A 99 -9.94 -0.84 -2.27
CA ILE A 99 -9.52 -2.01 -1.50
C ILE A 99 -10.46 -3.20 -1.74
N ILE A 100 -11.78 -2.99 -1.73
CA ILE A 100 -12.75 -4.05 -2.04
C ILE A 100 -12.54 -4.59 -3.45
N ALA A 101 -12.39 -3.70 -4.44
CA ALA A 101 -12.14 -4.08 -5.82
C ALA A 101 -10.87 -4.95 -5.96
N ASN A 102 -9.77 -4.55 -5.31
CA ASN A 102 -8.51 -5.32 -5.31
C ASN A 102 -8.65 -6.67 -4.58
N ARG A 103 -9.31 -6.73 -3.42
CA ARG A 103 -9.57 -7.98 -2.68
C ARG A 103 -10.34 -8.99 -3.50
N ARG A 104 -11.35 -8.51 -4.23
CA ARG A 104 -12.30 -9.34 -4.98
C ARG A 104 -11.89 -9.54 -6.44
N ASN A 105 -10.80 -8.90 -6.88
CA ASN A 105 -10.36 -8.88 -8.28
C ASN A 105 -11.47 -8.44 -9.25
N ILE A 106 -12.25 -7.43 -8.85
CA ILE A 106 -13.35 -6.92 -9.64
C ILE A 106 -12.80 -6.22 -10.87
N THR A 107 -13.11 -6.76 -12.05
CA THR A 107 -12.86 -6.10 -13.33
C THR A 107 -14.10 -5.33 -13.75
N TRP A 108 -13.93 -4.21 -14.43
CA TRP A 108 -15.05 -3.39 -14.90
C TRP A 108 -14.81 -2.89 -16.32
N ARG A 109 -15.90 -2.58 -17.03
CA ARG A 109 -15.81 -2.01 -18.37
C ARG A 109 -15.77 -0.49 -18.29
N THR A 110 -14.87 0.09 -19.09
CA THR A 110 -14.89 1.49 -19.45
C THR A 110 -15.05 1.63 -20.97
N LYS A 111 -15.14 2.87 -21.46
CA LYS A 111 -15.11 3.15 -22.90
C LYS A 111 -13.83 2.64 -23.59
N ASP A 112 -12.75 2.44 -22.83
CA ASP A 112 -11.43 1.99 -23.30
C ASP A 112 -11.21 0.48 -23.06
N GLY A 113 -12.28 -0.28 -22.80
CA GLY A 113 -12.23 -1.72 -22.58
C GLY A 113 -12.30 -2.14 -21.11
N VAL A 114 -11.98 -3.40 -20.84
CA VAL A 114 -11.98 -3.96 -19.48
C VAL A 114 -10.76 -3.48 -18.71
N LYS A 115 -10.96 -3.05 -17.46
CA LYS A 115 -9.91 -2.68 -16.51
C LYS A 115 -9.87 -3.67 -15.36
N SER A 116 -8.68 -3.83 -14.79
CA SER A 116 -8.43 -4.63 -13.59
C SER A 116 -8.05 -3.72 -12.42
N PRO A 117 -8.39 -4.10 -11.19
CA PRO A 117 -8.06 -3.30 -10.01
C PRO A 117 -6.55 -3.34 -9.80
N ASN A 118 -6.00 -2.22 -9.32
CA ASN A 118 -4.58 -2.07 -8.99
C ASN A 118 -4.41 -1.00 -7.91
N TYR A 119 -3.17 -0.81 -7.46
CA TYR A 119 -2.76 0.25 -6.53
C TYR A 119 -1.81 1.26 -7.19
N PHE A 120 -1.99 1.56 -8.47
CA PHE A 120 -1.18 2.58 -9.14
C PHE A 120 -1.31 3.93 -8.43
N GLY A 121 -0.19 4.66 -8.38
CA GLY A 121 -0.05 5.88 -7.59
C GLY A 121 0.39 5.66 -6.14
N SER A 122 0.34 4.42 -5.62
CA SER A 122 0.94 4.09 -4.33
C SER A 122 2.43 3.82 -4.48
N VAL A 123 3.28 4.62 -3.84
CA VAL A 123 4.73 4.38 -3.80
C VAL A 123 5.02 3.00 -3.21
N VAL A 124 4.35 2.61 -2.13
CA VAL A 124 4.63 1.34 -1.45
C VAL A 124 4.21 0.13 -2.30
N GLN A 125 3.10 0.20 -3.04
CA GLN A 125 2.57 -0.95 -3.78
C GLN A 125 2.97 -0.98 -5.27
N ALA A 126 3.34 0.15 -5.86
CA ALA A 126 3.54 0.28 -7.30
C ALA A 126 4.91 0.89 -7.68
N SER A 127 5.83 1.07 -6.73
CA SER A 127 7.21 1.48 -7.03
C SER A 127 8.23 0.38 -6.75
N THR A 128 9.44 0.60 -7.26
CA THR A 128 10.58 -0.29 -7.05
C THR A 128 11.74 0.47 -6.40
N LEU A 129 12.63 -0.28 -5.76
CA LEU A 129 13.89 0.19 -5.18
C LEU A 129 15.04 -0.55 -5.85
N LYS A 130 16.09 0.19 -6.23
CA LYS A 130 17.35 -0.41 -6.66
C LYS A 130 18.01 -1.07 -5.46
N LEU A 131 18.20 -2.38 -5.53
CA LEU A 131 18.90 -3.15 -4.50
C LEU A 131 20.42 -3.11 -4.72
N GLY A 132 20.86 -3.08 -5.97
CA GLY A 132 22.27 -3.13 -6.34
C GLY A 132 22.45 -3.41 -7.82
N VAL A 133 23.54 -4.10 -8.15
CA VAL A 133 23.85 -4.59 -9.49
C VAL A 133 24.03 -6.10 -9.48
N ASP A 134 23.66 -6.77 -10.57
CA ASP A 134 23.88 -8.20 -10.77
C ASP A 134 25.34 -8.50 -11.17
N ALA A 135 25.67 -9.79 -11.36
CA ALA A 135 27.01 -10.23 -11.75
C ALA A 135 27.46 -9.70 -13.13
N ASN A 136 26.53 -9.25 -13.96
CA ASN A 136 26.79 -8.66 -15.28
C ASN A 136 26.85 -7.12 -15.23
N GLY A 137 26.66 -6.52 -14.06
CA GLY A 137 26.65 -5.06 -13.87
C GLY A 137 25.31 -4.39 -14.19
N ASN A 138 24.22 -5.15 -14.42
CA ASN A 138 22.90 -4.58 -14.62
C ASN A 138 22.26 -4.24 -13.28
N ASP A 139 21.50 -3.14 -13.24
CA ASP A 139 20.76 -2.76 -12.05
C ASP A 139 19.69 -3.81 -11.70
N TYR A 140 19.64 -4.19 -10.43
CA TYR A 140 18.62 -5.08 -9.89
C TYR A 140 17.63 -4.30 -9.03
N TYR A 141 16.36 -4.36 -9.38
CA TYR A 141 15.26 -3.67 -8.69
C TYR A 141 14.32 -4.68 -8.04
N ILE A 142 13.80 -4.31 -6.87
CA ILE A 142 12.75 -5.06 -6.18
C ILE A 142 11.52 -4.17 -5.95
N PRO A 143 10.31 -4.72 -5.82
CA PRO A 143 9.16 -3.96 -5.34
C PRO A 143 9.43 -3.33 -3.96
N PHE A 144 8.95 -2.11 -3.74
CA PHE A 144 9.20 -1.38 -2.49
C PHE A 144 8.71 -2.17 -1.26
N ASN A 145 7.50 -2.73 -1.33
CA ASN A 145 6.88 -3.54 -0.28
C ASN A 145 7.58 -4.90 -0.03
N HIS A 146 8.61 -5.26 -0.78
CA HIS A 146 9.39 -6.48 -0.57
C HIS A 146 10.65 -6.27 0.28
N ILE A 147 11.00 -5.02 0.62
CA ILE A 147 12.24 -4.74 1.37
C ILE A 147 12.18 -5.21 2.83
N LEU A 148 11.00 -5.12 3.44
CA LEU A 148 10.72 -5.53 4.82
C LEU A 148 9.26 -6.03 4.88
N PRO A 149 8.90 -6.83 5.91
CA PRO A 149 7.50 -7.20 6.13
C PRO A 149 6.62 -5.96 6.32
N MET A 150 5.60 -5.82 5.48
CA MET A 150 4.69 -4.67 5.47
C MET A 150 3.24 -5.12 5.36
N VAL A 151 2.34 -4.32 5.92
CA VAL A 151 0.89 -4.52 5.77
C VAL A 151 0.50 -4.29 4.31
N HIS A 152 -0.26 -5.23 3.74
CA HIS A 152 -0.85 -5.05 2.42
C HIS A 152 -2.22 -4.35 2.55
N PRO A 153 -2.60 -3.41 1.66
CA PRO A 153 -3.88 -2.71 1.76
C PRO A 153 -5.12 -3.63 1.76
N ASN A 154 -5.03 -4.79 1.08
CA ASN A 154 -6.06 -5.83 1.13
C ASN A 154 -6.29 -6.41 2.54
N ASP A 155 -5.37 -6.23 3.50
CA ASP A 155 -5.51 -6.78 4.85
C ASP A 155 -6.04 -5.75 5.86
N LEU A 156 -6.27 -4.50 5.44
CA LEU A 156 -6.77 -3.42 6.30
C LEU A 156 -8.24 -3.61 6.69
N VAL A 157 -8.54 -3.67 7.98
CA VAL A 157 -9.94 -3.60 8.45
C VAL A 157 -10.37 -2.15 8.44
N LEU A 158 -11.38 -1.80 7.64
CA LEU A 158 -11.77 -0.41 7.38
C LEU A 158 -12.95 0.01 8.26
N GLY A 159 -12.85 1.22 8.80
CA GLY A 159 -13.89 1.85 9.62
C GLY A 159 -13.71 3.36 9.64
N GLY A 160 -14.57 4.06 10.37
CA GLY A 160 -14.42 5.50 10.54
C GLY A 160 -15.68 6.23 10.95
N TRP A 161 -15.56 7.56 10.94
CA TRP A 161 -16.59 8.50 11.31
C TRP A 161 -16.86 9.48 10.18
N ASP A 162 -18.08 10.00 10.14
CA ASP A 162 -18.46 11.10 9.27
C ASP A 162 -19.59 11.92 9.93
N ILE A 163 -19.73 13.19 9.58
CA ILE A 163 -20.87 14.01 10.00
C ILE A 163 -22.12 13.70 9.15
N SER A 164 -21.91 13.22 7.92
CA SER A 164 -22.96 12.70 7.06
C SER A 164 -23.29 11.25 7.44
N SER A 165 -24.59 10.91 7.48
CA SER A 165 -25.06 9.55 7.79
C SER A 165 -25.13 8.63 6.57
N PHE A 166 -24.61 9.04 5.42
CA PHE A 166 -24.61 8.24 4.20
C PHE A 166 -23.76 6.98 4.38
N ASN A 167 -24.25 5.85 3.85
CA ASN A 167 -23.39 4.68 3.70
C ASN A 167 -22.33 4.93 2.61
N LEU A 168 -21.32 4.05 2.51
CA LEU A 168 -20.24 4.29 1.57
C LEU A 168 -20.63 4.16 0.09
N ALA A 169 -21.71 3.44 -0.25
CA ALA A 169 -22.20 3.38 -1.62
C ALA A 169 -22.79 4.74 -2.03
N GLN A 170 -23.60 5.35 -1.16
CA GLN A 170 -24.14 6.70 -1.35
C GLN A 170 -23.03 7.75 -1.37
N ALA A 171 -22.03 7.62 -0.50
CA ALA A 171 -20.86 8.49 -0.50
C ALA A 171 -20.05 8.39 -1.81
N MET A 172 -19.83 7.17 -2.31
CA MET A 172 -19.14 6.92 -3.57
C MET A 172 -19.90 7.51 -4.77
N GLU A 173 -21.23 7.34 -4.81
CA GLU A 173 -22.07 7.93 -5.85
C GLU A 173 -21.99 9.47 -5.82
N ARG A 174 -22.09 10.07 -4.61
CA ARG A 174 -21.91 11.51 -4.40
C ARG A 174 -20.53 12.01 -4.83
N ALA A 175 -19.49 11.21 -4.62
CA ALA A 175 -18.11 11.59 -4.91
C ALA A 175 -17.80 11.64 -6.40
N GLN A 176 -18.50 10.85 -7.23
CA GLN A 176 -18.35 10.81 -8.69
C GLN A 176 -16.90 10.58 -9.16
N VAL A 177 -16.12 9.81 -8.39
CA VAL A 177 -14.70 9.55 -8.69
C VAL A 177 -14.51 8.31 -9.56
N LEU A 178 -15.20 7.21 -9.22
CA LEU A 178 -14.99 5.90 -9.85
C LEU A 178 -15.91 5.71 -11.07
N ASP A 179 -15.48 4.88 -12.02
CA ASP A 179 -16.31 4.50 -13.16
C ASP A 179 -17.64 3.87 -12.70
N TYR A 180 -18.74 4.22 -13.36
CA TYR A 180 -20.07 3.76 -12.98
C TYR A 180 -20.20 2.23 -12.91
N ASP A 181 -19.58 1.49 -13.84
CA ASP A 181 -19.63 0.03 -13.83
C ASP A 181 -18.87 -0.59 -12.64
N LEU A 182 -17.80 0.06 -12.18
CA LEU A 182 -17.14 -0.34 -10.93
C LEU A 182 -18.03 -0.03 -9.74
N GLN A 183 -18.60 1.18 -9.67
CA GLN A 183 -19.50 1.59 -8.59
C GLN A 183 -20.62 0.56 -8.39
N ARG A 184 -21.34 0.21 -9.46
CA ARG A 184 -22.42 -0.80 -9.44
C ARG A 184 -22.00 -2.15 -8.86
N GLN A 185 -20.75 -2.56 -9.10
CA GLN A 185 -20.23 -3.86 -8.65
C GLN A 185 -19.82 -3.85 -7.18
N VAL A 186 -19.30 -2.74 -6.65
CA VAL A 186 -18.88 -2.64 -5.25
C VAL A 186 -20.00 -2.17 -4.31
N SER A 187 -21.06 -1.55 -4.83
CA SER A 187 -22.18 -1.02 -4.02
C SER A 187 -22.75 -2.02 -3.01
N PRO A 188 -23.01 -3.31 -3.33
CA PRO A 188 -23.60 -4.23 -2.36
C PRO A 188 -22.78 -4.43 -1.08
N GLU A 189 -21.45 -4.39 -1.15
CA GLU A 189 -20.59 -4.43 0.05
C GLU A 189 -20.51 -3.05 0.73
N LEU A 190 -20.43 -1.96 -0.04
CA LEU A 190 -20.31 -0.61 0.50
C LEU A 190 -21.59 -0.12 1.21
N GLU A 191 -22.76 -0.60 0.82
CA GLU A 191 -24.04 -0.29 1.49
C GLU A 191 -24.07 -0.75 2.94
N LEU A 192 -23.32 -1.82 3.27
CA LEU A 192 -23.20 -2.37 4.62
C LEU A 192 -22.25 -1.53 5.50
N LEU A 193 -21.48 -0.62 4.90
CA LEU A 193 -20.47 0.18 5.59
C LEU A 193 -21.04 1.58 5.85
N LYS A 194 -21.46 1.82 7.09
CA LYS A 194 -21.97 3.12 7.55
C LYS A 194 -20.96 3.77 8.49
N PRO A 195 -20.56 5.03 8.26
CA PRO A 195 -19.72 5.76 9.20
C PRO A 195 -20.40 5.90 10.57
N LEU A 196 -19.59 5.88 11.61
CA LEU A 196 -20.00 6.27 12.95
C LEU A 196 -20.26 7.79 12.99
N PRO A 197 -21.14 8.29 13.87
CA PRO A 197 -21.32 9.73 14.03
C PRO A 197 -20.03 10.42 14.46
N SER A 198 -19.62 11.47 13.75
CA SER A 198 -18.47 12.31 14.10
C SER A 198 -18.86 13.50 14.98
N ILE A 199 -17.87 14.12 15.62
CA ILE A 199 -18.02 15.39 16.33
C ILE A 199 -18.15 16.52 15.30
N TYR A 200 -19.14 17.41 15.50
CA TYR A 200 -19.37 18.56 14.64
C TYR A 200 -19.32 19.86 15.47
N TYR A 201 -18.30 20.68 15.18
CA TYR A 201 -18.18 22.06 15.69
C TYR A 201 -18.21 23.02 14.48
N PRO A 202 -19.34 23.69 14.22
CA PRO A 202 -19.54 24.51 13.03
C PRO A 202 -18.44 25.56 12.80
N ASP A 203 -17.89 26.12 13.89
CA ASP A 203 -16.89 27.19 13.84
C ASP A 203 -15.54 26.78 13.22
N PHE A 204 -15.29 25.48 13.07
CA PHE A 204 -14.02 24.94 12.57
C PHE A 204 -14.06 24.52 11.10
N ILE A 205 -15.22 24.59 10.44
CA ILE A 205 -15.36 24.23 9.02
C ILE A 205 -16.16 25.30 8.27
N ALA A 206 -16.22 25.19 6.94
CA ALA A 206 -17.00 26.13 6.15
C ALA A 206 -18.50 26.02 6.49
N ALA A 207 -19.20 27.15 6.54
CA ALA A 207 -20.62 27.23 6.92
C ALA A 207 -21.60 26.49 5.96
N ASN A 208 -21.09 25.95 4.86
CA ASN A 208 -21.87 25.22 3.85
C ASN A 208 -21.72 23.69 3.94
N GLN A 209 -21.08 23.19 5.00
CA GLN A 209 -20.99 21.78 5.33
C GLN A 209 -22.22 21.31 6.10
#